data_AF-X1AV67-F1
#
_entry.id   AF-X1AV67-F1
#
_cell.length_a   1.000
_cell.length_b   1.000
_cell.length_c   1.000
_cell.angle_alpha   90.00
_cell.angle_beta   90.00
_cell.angle_gamma   90.00
#
_symmetry.space_group_name_H-M   'P 1'
#
loop_
_entity.id
_entity.type
_entity.pdbx_description
1 polymer ?
#
loop_
_entity_poly.entity_id
_entity_poly.type
_entity_poly.pdbx_seq_one_letter_code
_entity_poly.pdbx_strand_id
1 'polypeptide(L)'
;MITRFYRQYSEIDPNWKKINILHAWGGKNLPGVYYNICMRNNIEPTSFSEARKIGKDAFNEVCKILESKNITQIYDYTIIDEGQDFPKYFFRLCRGITKNNRVIWGYDECQNILNTDIQDTKDTFGKNDKGQYYVDFSKEPPDSPCDIVLQKCYRNPRKILICAFSLGLGIYNDHILQMLENNEHWSDLGFEVKEGNSKKGDKMIIERPKQNSPLMQNELFENKKDLISFEVFNNYNDECHYIAEKIFKDLKSDLLPEDILVISLDDFAARNYFEKLKTSLPIFLASLKEVGSILFLM
;
A
#
# COMPACT_ATOMS: atom_id res chain seq x y z
N MET A 1 -6.90 16.63 3.58
CA MET A 1 -5.44 16.43 3.37
C MET A 1 -4.93 17.21 2.16
N ILE A 2 -5.48 17.03 0.95
CA ILE A 2 -5.00 17.69 -0.29
C ILE A 2 -4.98 19.21 -0.20
N THR A 3 -6.06 19.86 0.27
CA THR A 3 -6.08 21.33 0.47
C THR A 3 -4.94 21.81 1.36
N ARG A 4 -4.65 21.08 2.45
CA ARG A 4 -3.61 21.44 3.42
C ARG A 4 -2.23 21.44 2.76
N PHE A 5 -1.90 20.37 2.04
CA PHE A 5 -0.61 20.27 1.35
C PHE A 5 -0.51 21.26 0.19
N TYR A 6 -1.57 21.43 -0.60
CA TYR A 6 -1.55 22.38 -1.71
C TYR A 6 -1.32 23.83 -1.23
N ARG A 7 -1.96 24.24 -0.12
CA ARG A 7 -1.70 25.54 0.53
C ARG A 7 -0.29 25.68 1.04
N GLN A 8 0.29 24.62 1.60
CA GLN A 8 1.67 24.65 2.12
C GLN A 8 2.69 25.01 1.03
N TYR A 9 2.45 24.61 -0.23
CA TYR A 9 3.37 24.88 -1.34
C TYR A 9 2.99 26.09 -2.20
N SER A 10 1.70 26.46 -2.26
CA SER A 10 1.21 27.48 -3.20
C SER A 10 0.48 28.66 -2.55
N GLU A 11 0.30 28.63 -1.23
CA GLU A 11 -0.40 29.65 -0.43
C GLU A 11 -1.86 29.92 -0.83
N ILE A 12 -2.42 29.13 -1.76
CA ILE A 12 -3.81 29.24 -2.24
C ILE A 12 -4.53 27.89 -2.19
N ASP A 13 -5.84 27.91 -2.38
CA ASP A 13 -6.64 26.69 -2.50
C ASP A 13 -6.48 26.04 -3.86
N PRO A 14 -6.51 24.69 -3.93
CA PRO A 14 -6.54 24.01 -5.21
C PRO A 14 -7.83 24.34 -5.96
N ASN A 15 -7.73 24.49 -7.28
CA ASN A 15 -8.91 24.71 -8.12
C ASN A 15 -9.67 23.39 -8.31
N TRP A 16 -10.65 23.13 -7.43
CA TRP A 16 -11.49 21.94 -7.46
C TRP A 16 -12.33 21.77 -8.73
N LYS A 17 -12.47 22.79 -9.58
CA LYS A 17 -13.10 22.64 -10.91
C LYS A 17 -12.20 21.90 -11.91
N LYS A 18 -10.91 21.79 -11.62
CA LYS A 18 -9.90 21.13 -12.47
C LYS A 18 -9.40 19.80 -11.90
N ILE A 19 -9.84 19.42 -10.70
CA ILE A 19 -9.35 18.24 -9.99
C ILE A 19 -10.55 17.34 -9.66
N ASN A 20 -10.45 16.08 -10.07
CA ASN A 20 -11.43 15.05 -9.75
C ASN A 20 -10.74 13.96 -8.93
N ILE A 21 -11.21 13.76 -7.69
CA ILE A 21 -10.81 12.63 -6.85
C ILE A 21 -11.90 11.56 -7.01
N LEU A 22 -11.52 10.39 -7.50
CA LEU A 22 -12.45 9.36 -7.96
C LEU A 22 -12.04 8.00 -7.42
N HIS A 23 -13.03 7.18 -7.06
CA HIS A 23 -12.81 5.75 -6.87
C HIS A 23 -12.62 5.06 -8.23
N ALA A 24 -12.04 3.86 -8.26
CA ALA A 24 -11.83 3.14 -9.51
C ALA A 24 -13.17 2.71 -10.17
N TRP A 25 -14.05 2.06 -9.42
CA TRP A 25 -15.37 1.61 -9.90
C TRP A 25 -16.42 2.73 -9.90
N GLY A 26 -16.77 3.23 -8.71
CA GLY A 26 -17.83 4.22 -8.49
C GLY A 26 -19.25 3.70 -8.68
N GLY A 27 -20.19 4.64 -8.74
CA GLY A 27 -21.62 4.39 -8.90
C GLY A 27 -22.42 5.69 -8.87
N LYS A 28 -23.75 5.58 -8.85
CA LYS A 28 -24.66 6.75 -8.92
C LYS A 28 -24.41 7.78 -7.82
N ASN A 29 -24.10 7.33 -6.61
CA ASN A 29 -23.90 8.18 -5.43
C ASN A 29 -22.42 8.40 -5.08
N LEU A 30 -21.51 7.68 -5.73
CA LEU A 30 -20.08 7.70 -5.41
C LEU A 30 -19.29 7.85 -6.72
N PRO A 31 -18.62 8.99 -6.95
CA PRO A 31 -17.96 9.22 -8.23
C PRO A 31 -16.80 8.22 -8.41
N GLY A 32 -16.74 7.61 -9.60
CA GLY A 32 -15.64 6.74 -9.95
C GLY A 32 -15.33 6.73 -11.43
N VAL A 33 -14.11 6.33 -11.76
CA VAL A 33 -13.54 6.38 -13.10
C VAL A 33 -14.39 5.56 -14.07
N TYR A 34 -14.60 4.27 -13.79
CA TYR A 34 -15.40 3.38 -14.65
C TYR A 34 -16.81 3.92 -14.86
N TYR A 35 -17.55 4.20 -13.78
CA TYR A 35 -18.92 4.70 -13.86
C TYR A 35 -19.02 6.00 -14.66
N ASN A 36 -18.14 6.98 -14.38
CA ASN A 36 -18.19 8.28 -15.05
C ASN A 36 -17.87 8.19 -16.55
N ILE A 37 -16.96 7.29 -16.95
CA ILE A 37 -16.63 7.07 -18.36
C ILE A 37 -17.80 6.42 -19.07
N CYS A 38 -18.44 5.42 -18.47
CA CYS A 38 -19.66 4.82 -19.01
C CYS A 38 -20.73 5.89 -19.27
N MET A 39 -21.03 6.71 -18.26
CA MET A 39 -22.02 7.78 -18.39
C MET A 39 -21.66 8.81 -19.49
N ARG A 40 -20.40 9.23 -19.58
CA ARG A 40 -19.96 10.20 -20.59
C ARG A 40 -20.02 9.68 -22.03
N ASN A 41 -19.88 8.38 -22.21
CA ASN A 41 -19.91 7.75 -23.53
C ASN A 41 -21.27 7.09 -23.83
N ASN A 42 -22.32 7.41 -23.05
CA ASN A 42 -23.66 6.84 -23.16
C ASN A 42 -23.67 5.29 -23.14
N ILE A 43 -22.80 4.71 -22.32
CA ILE A 43 -22.70 3.28 -22.09
C ILE A 43 -23.36 2.97 -20.75
N GLU A 44 -24.23 1.96 -20.72
CA GLU A 44 -24.82 1.50 -19.47
C GLU A 44 -23.75 0.85 -18.57
N PRO A 45 -23.54 1.34 -17.34
CA PRO A 45 -22.53 0.80 -16.44
C PRO A 45 -23.00 -0.54 -15.85
N THR A 46 -22.22 -1.60 -16.07
CA THR A 46 -22.43 -2.90 -15.43
C THR A 46 -22.24 -2.84 -13.92
N SER A 47 -23.19 -3.39 -13.17
CA SER A 47 -23.10 -3.49 -11.71
C SER A 47 -22.10 -4.57 -11.27
N PHE A 48 -21.61 -4.49 -10.03
CA PHE A 48 -20.70 -5.51 -9.48
C PHE A 48 -21.33 -6.91 -9.46
N SER A 49 -22.63 -7.01 -9.22
CA SER A 49 -23.37 -8.29 -9.22
C SER A 49 -23.37 -8.94 -10.61
N GLU A 50 -23.53 -8.15 -11.66
CA GLU A 50 -23.51 -8.63 -13.04
C GLU A 50 -22.08 -8.93 -13.50
N ALA A 51 -21.13 -8.07 -13.16
CA ALA A 51 -19.73 -8.23 -13.52
C ALA A 51 -19.11 -9.53 -12.97
N ARG A 52 -19.50 -9.94 -11.76
CA ARG A 52 -19.09 -11.23 -11.16
C ARG A 52 -19.55 -12.45 -11.97
N LYS A 53 -20.56 -12.32 -12.83
CA LYS A 53 -21.00 -13.40 -13.73
C LYS A 53 -20.13 -13.51 -14.98
N ILE A 54 -19.37 -12.46 -15.31
CA ILE A 54 -18.51 -12.39 -16.50
C ILE A 54 -17.17 -13.08 -16.23
N GLY A 55 -16.60 -12.88 -15.04
CA GLY A 55 -15.32 -13.47 -14.67
C GLY A 55 -15.01 -13.38 -13.18
N LYS A 56 -13.93 -14.05 -12.77
CA LYS A 56 -13.45 -14.05 -11.38
C LYS A 56 -13.04 -12.65 -10.92
N ASP A 57 -12.32 -11.92 -11.78
CA ASP A 57 -12.00 -10.51 -11.55
C ASP A 57 -13.04 -9.64 -12.26
N ALA A 58 -14.10 -9.33 -11.52
CA ALA A 58 -15.20 -8.53 -12.01
C ALA A 58 -14.77 -7.14 -12.50
N PHE A 59 -13.77 -6.52 -11.86
CA PHE A 59 -13.36 -5.16 -12.20
C PHE A 59 -12.50 -5.13 -13.47
N ASN A 60 -11.59 -6.08 -13.59
CA ASN A 60 -10.79 -6.26 -14.80
C ASN A 60 -11.67 -6.49 -16.04
N GLU A 61 -12.69 -7.33 -15.94
CA GLU A 61 -13.56 -7.65 -17.08
C GLU A 61 -14.40 -6.44 -17.55
N VAL A 62 -14.97 -5.67 -16.63
CA VAL A 62 -15.73 -4.47 -17.03
C VAL A 62 -14.82 -3.39 -17.62
N CYS A 63 -13.59 -3.24 -17.10
CA CYS A 63 -12.61 -2.32 -17.68
C CYS A 63 -12.19 -2.76 -19.08
N LYS A 64 -11.99 -4.07 -19.30
CA LYS A 64 -11.68 -4.64 -20.62
C LYS A 64 -12.78 -4.39 -21.65
N ILE A 65 -14.03 -4.62 -21.27
CA ILE A 65 -15.19 -4.35 -22.14
C ILE A 65 -15.25 -2.87 -22.48
N LEU A 66 -15.03 -1.98 -21.51
CA LEU A 66 -15.07 -0.55 -21.73
C LEU A 66 -13.91 -0.05 -22.59
N GLU A 67 -12.71 -0.60 -22.40
CA GLU A 67 -11.51 -0.28 -23.19
C GLU A 67 -11.65 -0.67 -24.67
N SER A 68 -12.40 -1.73 -24.97
CA SER A 68 -12.72 -2.12 -26.35
C SER A 68 -13.66 -1.15 -27.08
N LYS A 69 -14.25 -0.18 -26.37
CA LYS A 69 -15.18 0.82 -26.93
C LYS A 69 -14.44 2.11 -27.23
N ASN A 70 -15.01 2.92 -28.13
CA ASN A 70 -14.47 4.24 -28.41
C ASN A 70 -14.78 5.19 -27.26
N ILE A 71 -13.79 5.41 -26.39
CA ILE A 71 -13.89 6.27 -25.21
C ILE A 71 -13.30 7.65 -25.49
N THR A 72 -14.00 8.67 -25.03
CA THR A 72 -13.57 10.06 -25.14
C THR A 72 -12.44 10.38 -24.16
N GLN A 73 -11.44 11.13 -24.64
CA GLN A 73 -10.42 11.72 -23.77
C GLN A 73 -11.02 12.87 -22.96
N ILE A 74 -10.82 12.83 -21.65
CA ILE A 74 -11.44 13.73 -20.67
C ILE A 74 -10.38 14.53 -19.92
N TYR A 75 -9.26 13.90 -19.60
CA TYR A 75 -8.27 14.45 -18.68
C TYR A 75 -6.97 14.83 -19.39
N ASP A 76 -6.34 15.91 -18.93
CA ASP A 76 -4.99 16.26 -19.37
C ASP A 76 -3.92 15.42 -18.64
N TYR A 77 -4.23 14.96 -17.42
CA TYR A 77 -3.39 14.11 -16.58
C TYR A 77 -4.26 13.14 -15.76
N THR A 78 -3.77 11.92 -15.54
CA THR A 78 -4.34 10.97 -14.58
C THR A 78 -3.27 10.54 -13.60
N ILE A 79 -3.59 10.57 -12.31
CA ILE A 79 -2.73 10.08 -11.24
C ILE A 79 -3.46 8.91 -10.59
N ILE A 80 -2.79 7.76 -10.52
CA ILE A 80 -3.30 6.53 -9.88
C ILE A 80 -2.52 6.36 -8.58
N ASP A 81 -3.21 6.33 -7.46
CA ASP A 81 -2.63 6.02 -6.16
C ASP A 81 -2.82 4.52 -5.88
N GLU A 82 -1.90 3.89 -5.14
CA GLU A 82 -1.92 2.43 -4.87
C GLU A 82 -2.10 1.59 -6.14
N GLY A 83 -1.27 1.84 -7.16
CA GLY A 83 -1.37 1.22 -8.48
C GLY A 83 -1.37 -0.31 -8.47
N GLN A 84 -0.73 -0.91 -7.46
CA GLN A 84 -0.67 -2.35 -7.27
C GLN A 84 -2.03 -3.01 -7.01
N ASP A 85 -3.04 -2.27 -6.55
CA ASP A 85 -4.39 -2.77 -6.31
C ASP A 85 -5.22 -2.90 -7.59
N PHE A 86 -4.71 -2.41 -8.72
CA PHE A 86 -5.50 -2.28 -9.95
C PHE A 86 -5.10 -3.23 -11.07
N PRO A 87 -6.09 -3.78 -11.80
CA PRO A 87 -5.81 -4.67 -12.91
C PRO A 87 -5.35 -3.91 -14.17
N LYS A 88 -4.63 -4.59 -15.06
CA LYS A 88 -4.07 -4.00 -16.29
C LYS A 88 -5.08 -3.22 -17.16
N TYR A 89 -6.32 -3.69 -17.29
CA TYR A 89 -7.31 -3.00 -18.11
C TYR A 89 -7.77 -1.67 -17.50
N PHE A 90 -7.63 -1.49 -16.19
CA PHE A 90 -7.84 -0.20 -15.54
C PHE A 90 -6.75 0.81 -15.95
N PHE A 91 -5.48 0.41 -15.96
CA PHE A 91 -4.39 1.24 -16.48
C PHE A 91 -4.61 1.65 -17.94
N ARG A 92 -5.04 0.71 -18.79
CA ARG A 92 -5.37 1.01 -20.20
C ARG A 92 -6.55 1.96 -20.34
N LEU A 93 -7.58 1.81 -19.50
CA LEU A 93 -8.70 2.74 -19.44
C LEU A 93 -8.25 4.15 -19.04
N CYS A 94 -7.45 4.28 -17.98
CA CYS A 94 -6.83 5.54 -17.54
C CYS A 94 -5.96 6.18 -18.63
N ARG A 95 -5.23 5.38 -19.41
CA ARG A 95 -4.49 5.86 -20.59
C ARG A 95 -5.44 6.37 -21.68
N GLY A 96 -6.48 5.61 -21.98
CA GLY A 96 -7.43 5.93 -23.06
C GLY A 96 -8.24 7.22 -22.81
N ILE A 97 -8.52 7.56 -21.55
CA ILE A 97 -9.20 8.81 -21.19
C ILE A 97 -8.28 10.03 -21.06
N THR A 98 -6.96 9.84 -21.23
CA THR A 98 -5.97 10.86 -20.91
C THR A 98 -5.19 11.28 -22.14
N LYS A 99 -5.13 12.59 -22.35
CA LYS A 99 -4.43 13.16 -23.50
C LYS A 99 -2.94 12.83 -23.44
N ASN A 100 -2.38 12.48 -24.60
CA ASN A 100 -0.95 12.21 -24.75
C ASN A 100 -0.39 11.15 -23.77
N ASN A 101 -1.22 10.20 -23.31
CA ASN A 101 -0.83 9.14 -22.37
C ASN A 101 -0.19 9.66 -21.06
N ARG A 102 -0.56 10.85 -20.58
CA ARG A 102 0.00 11.46 -19.34
C ARG A 102 -0.58 10.84 -18.07
N VAL A 103 -0.29 9.55 -17.89
CA VAL A 103 -0.68 8.76 -16.72
C VAL A 103 0.52 8.65 -15.79
N ILE A 104 0.31 8.96 -14.52
CA ILE A 104 1.30 8.85 -13.44
C ILE A 104 0.70 7.88 -12.43
N TRP A 105 1.50 6.99 -11.85
CA TRP A 105 1.01 6.11 -10.79
C TRP A 105 2.06 5.93 -9.70
N GLY A 106 1.59 5.77 -8.47
CA GLY A 106 2.39 5.21 -7.38
C GLY A 106 2.24 3.69 -7.37
N TYR A 107 3.31 2.97 -7.06
CA TYR A 107 3.32 1.52 -6.93
C TYR A 107 4.17 1.14 -5.72
N ASP A 108 3.62 0.36 -4.80
CA ASP A 108 4.38 -0.17 -3.66
C ASP A 108 4.71 -1.65 -3.88
N GLU A 109 5.95 -1.93 -4.30
CA GLU A 109 6.44 -3.29 -4.51
C GLU A 109 6.46 -4.11 -3.20
N CYS A 110 6.55 -3.46 -2.04
CA CYS A 110 6.68 -4.15 -0.76
C CYS A 110 5.42 -4.93 -0.37
N GLN A 111 4.24 -4.44 -0.77
CA GLN A 111 2.95 -5.09 -0.46
C GLN A 111 2.76 -6.37 -1.29
N ASN A 112 3.38 -6.41 -2.47
CA ASN A 112 3.33 -7.54 -3.39
C ASN A 112 4.53 -8.46 -3.29
N ILE A 113 5.42 -8.31 -2.29
CA ILE A 113 6.60 -9.17 -2.15
C ILE A 113 6.18 -10.64 -2.20
N LEU A 114 5.10 -11.05 -1.53
CA LEU A 114 4.63 -12.44 -1.54
C LEU A 114 4.01 -12.91 -2.88
N ASN A 115 3.81 -12.02 -3.83
CA ASN A 115 3.12 -12.27 -5.08
C ASN A 115 4.15 -12.39 -6.22
N THR A 116 4.15 -13.52 -6.93
CA THR A 116 5.15 -13.82 -7.97
C THR A 116 4.92 -13.07 -9.29
N ASP A 117 3.76 -12.43 -9.45
CA ASP A 117 3.39 -11.70 -10.67
C ASP A 117 3.67 -10.21 -10.48
N ILE A 118 4.96 -9.84 -10.53
CA ILE A 118 5.34 -8.42 -10.67
C ILE A 118 4.72 -7.91 -11.97
N GLN A 119 3.95 -6.84 -11.87
CA GLN A 119 3.19 -6.32 -12.99
C GLN A 119 4.13 -5.72 -14.04
N ASP A 120 4.42 -6.46 -15.12
CA ASP A 120 5.19 -5.92 -16.24
C ASP A 120 4.44 -4.72 -16.87
N THR A 121 5.10 -3.56 -16.86
CA THR A 121 4.53 -2.31 -17.37
C THR A 121 4.24 -2.40 -18.87
N LYS A 122 5.08 -3.10 -19.65
CA LYS A 122 4.89 -3.29 -21.10
C LYS A 122 3.62 -4.09 -21.38
N ASP A 123 3.39 -5.15 -20.62
CA ASP A 123 2.18 -5.97 -20.75
C ASP A 123 0.93 -5.27 -20.21
N THR A 124 1.11 -4.49 -19.14
CA THR A 124 0.04 -3.69 -18.53
C THR A 124 -0.56 -2.72 -19.54
N PHE A 125 0.27 -1.91 -20.18
CA PHE A 125 -0.20 -0.92 -21.15
C PHE A 125 -0.40 -1.49 -22.55
N GLY A 126 0.33 -2.55 -22.91
CA GLY A 126 0.21 -3.23 -24.20
C GLY A 126 0.86 -2.47 -25.36
N LYS A 127 0.48 -2.85 -26.59
CA LYS A 127 1.02 -2.32 -27.85
C LYS A 127 -0.03 -1.56 -28.64
N ASN A 128 0.42 -0.60 -29.45
CA ASN A 128 -0.40 0.05 -30.47
C ASN A 128 -0.56 -0.84 -31.71
N ASP A 129 -1.35 -0.38 -32.68
CA ASP A 129 -1.62 -1.10 -33.94
C ASP A 129 -0.36 -1.36 -34.79
N LYS A 130 0.73 -0.62 -34.52
CA LYS A 130 2.04 -0.81 -35.19
C LYS A 130 2.95 -1.79 -34.43
N GLY A 131 2.44 -2.44 -33.38
CA GLY A 131 3.20 -3.36 -32.53
C GLY A 131 4.19 -2.70 -31.58
N GLN A 132 4.15 -1.37 -31.42
CA GLN A 132 5.02 -0.64 -30.49
C GLN A 132 4.35 -0.54 -29.13
N TYR A 133 5.11 -0.80 -28.06
CA TYR A 133 4.61 -0.64 -26.69
C TYR A 133 4.19 0.79 -26.40
N TYR A 134 3.08 0.97 -25.70
CA TYR A 134 2.62 2.29 -25.25
C TYR A 134 3.51 2.88 -24.17
N VAL A 135 4.08 2.02 -23.33
CA VAL A 135 5.02 2.38 -22.26
C VAL A 135 6.18 1.39 -22.33
N ASP A 136 7.41 1.91 -22.40
CA ASP A 136 8.63 1.12 -22.49
C ASP A 136 9.78 1.88 -21.82
N PHE A 137 9.95 1.64 -20.51
CA PHE A 137 10.97 2.31 -19.70
C PHE A 137 12.41 1.98 -20.13
N SER A 138 12.63 0.86 -20.85
CA SER A 138 13.95 0.52 -21.38
C SER A 138 14.45 1.46 -22.49
N LYS A 139 13.59 2.35 -23.00
CA LYS A 139 13.92 3.33 -24.05
C LYS A 139 14.01 4.76 -23.53
N GLU A 140 14.05 4.94 -22.22
CA GLU A 140 14.05 6.26 -21.61
C GLU A 140 15.36 7.03 -21.83
N PRO A 141 15.28 8.34 -22.06
CA PRO A 141 16.46 9.18 -22.06
C PRO A 141 17.07 9.22 -20.64
N PRO A 142 18.40 9.09 -20.50
CA PRO A 142 19.07 9.11 -19.18
C PRO A 142 18.76 10.34 -18.33
N ASP A 143 18.49 11.48 -18.98
CA ASP A 143 18.29 12.77 -18.32
C ASP A 143 16.85 13.02 -17.85
N SER A 144 15.92 12.08 -18.11
CA SER A 144 14.51 12.22 -17.71
C SER A 144 13.86 10.83 -17.54
N PRO A 145 14.24 10.07 -16.50
CA PRO A 145 13.61 8.79 -16.20
C PRO A 145 12.14 8.99 -15.82
N CYS A 146 11.23 8.16 -16.35
CA CYS A 146 9.83 8.15 -15.92
C CYS A 146 9.58 7.09 -14.83
N ASP A 147 10.53 6.18 -14.61
CA ASP A 147 10.55 5.27 -13.46
C ASP A 147 11.42 5.83 -12.34
N ILE A 148 10.83 6.07 -11.17
CA ILE A 148 11.50 6.72 -10.03
C ILE A 148 11.24 5.92 -8.77
N VAL A 149 12.29 5.26 -8.28
CA VAL A 149 12.23 4.50 -7.03
C VAL A 149 12.48 5.40 -5.82
N LEU A 150 11.58 5.36 -4.84
CA LEU A 150 11.65 6.15 -3.60
C LEU A 150 12.17 5.33 -2.43
N GLN A 151 13.50 5.21 -2.31
CA GLN A 151 14.16 4.34 -1.31
C GLN A 151 14.02 4.81 0.16
N LYS A 152 13.63 6.07 0.39
CA LYS A 152 13.61 6.69 1.74
C LYS A 152 12.28 6.46 2.44
N CYS A 153 12.32 5.80 3.61
CA CYS A 153 11.16 5.68 4.48
C CYS A 153 11.19 6.76 5.58
N TYR A 154 10.16 7.62 5.59
CA TYR A 154 9.97 8.67 6.59
C TYR A 154 8.91 8.33 7.64
N ARG A 155 8.28 7.15 7.55
CA ARG A 155 7.21 6.77 8.48
C ARG A 155 7.74 5.95 9.65
N ASN A 156 8.51 4.91 9.34
CA ASN A 156 8.86 3.87 10.31
C ASN A 156 10.35 3.93 10.68
N PRO A 157 10.69 3.67 11.96
CA PRO A 157 12.07 3.49 12.37
C PRO A 157 12.79 2.37 11.61
N ARG A 158 14.08 2.55 11.34
CA ARG A 158 14.96 1.63 10.60
C ARG A 158 14.92 0.20 11.17
N LYS A 159 14.94 0.06 12.49
CA LYS A 159 14.88 -1.24 13.17
C LYS A 159 13.56 -1.99 12.92
N ILE A 160 12.44 -1.28 12.91
CA ILE A 160 11.11 -1.86 12.62
C ILE A 160 11.08 -2.36 11.18
N LEU A 161 11.62 -1.58 10.23
CA LEU A 161 11.71 -2.00 8.82
C LEU A 161 12.57 -3.27 8.67
N ILE A 162 13.77 -3.29 9.24
CA ILE A 162 14.66 -4.47 9.17
C ILE A 162 13.97 -5.71 9.77
N CYS A 163 13.30 -5.56 10.91
CA CYS A 163 12.58 -6.66 11.55
C CYS A 163 11.43 -7.15 10.67
N ALA A 164 10.60 -6.24 10.14
CA ALA A 164 9.48 -6.58 9.26
C ALA A 164 9.95 -7.34 8.01
N PHE A 165 11.01 -6.88 7.35
CA PHE A 165 11.59 -7.58 6.20
C PHE A 165 12.17 -8.95 6.56
N SER A 166 12.86 -9.05 7.71
CA SER A 166 13.42 -10.31 8.19
C SER A 166 12.34 -11.35 8.46
N LEU A 167 11.23 -10.93 9.05
CA LEU A 167 10.06 -11.76 9.33
C LEU A 167 9.31 -12.12 8.05
N GLY A 168 8.98 -11.13 7.20
CA GLY A 168 8.20 -11.33 5.98
C GLY A 168 8.87 -12.24 4.95
N LEU A 169 10.19 -12.13 4.79
CA LEU A 169 10.97 -13.01 3.91
C LEU A 169 11.38 -14.33 4.59
N GLY A 170 11.17 -14.44 5.90
CA GLY A 170 11.57 -15.61 6.70
C GLY A 170 13.08 -15.87 6.67
N ILE A 171 13.91 -14.83 6.69
CA ILE A 171 15.37 -14.91 6.48
C ILE A 171 16.06 -15.83 7.49
N TYR A 172 15.58 -15.85 8.73
CA TYR A 172 16.20 -16.57 9.85
C TYR A 172 15.52 -17.91 10.18
N ASN A 173 14.65 -18.41 9.31
CA ASN A 173 14.07 -19.75 9.44
C ASN A 173 15.08 -20.82 8.97
N ASP A 174 14.78 -22.10 9.25
CA ASP A 174 15.55 -23.24 8.72
C ASP A 174 15.66 -23.19 7.18
N HIS A 175 14.63 -22.64 6.54
CA HIS A 175 14.59 -22.34 5.12
C HIS A 175 14.04 -20.91 4.91
N ILE A 176 14.72 -20.13 4.06
CA ILE A 176 14.24 -18.82 3.64
C ILE A 176 12.90 -19.00 2.90
N LEU A 177 11.85 -18.32 3.36
CA LEU A 177 10.51 -18.44 2.77
C LEU A 177 10.47 -17.82 1.39
N GLN A 178 11.11 -16.65 1.25
CA GLN A 178 11.19 -15.94 -0.01
C GLN A 178 12.53 -15.24 -0.20
N MET A 179 13.10 -15.41 -1.38
CA MET A 179 14.31 -14.72 -1.82
C MET A 179 13.95 -13.68 -2.87
N LEU A 180 14.57 -12.50 -2.77
CA LEU A 180 14.58 -11.56 -3.89
C LEU A 180 15.53 -12.05 -4.99
N GLU A 181 15.20 -11.76 -6.24
CA GLU A 181 15.86 -12.39 -7.39
C GLU A 181 17.33 -11.97 -7.57
N ASN A 182 17.67 -10.72 -7.20
CA ASN A 182 18.98 -10.14 -7.45
C ASN A 182 19.30 -9.02 -6.43
N ASN A 183 20.49 -8.44 -6.52
CA ASN A 183 20.92 -7.35 -5.64
C ASN A 183 20.27 -5.99 -5.98
N GLU A 184 19.79 -5.80 -7.21
CA GLU A 184 19.10 -4.58 -7.64
C GLU A 184 17.76 -4.44 -6.92
N HIS A 185 16.97 -5.51 -6.82
CA HIS A 185 15.73 -5.50 -6.04
C HIS A 185 15.94 -5.14 -4.56
N TRP A 186 17.06 -5.54 -3.94
CA TRP A 186 17.41 -5.07 -2.59
C TRP A 186 17.65 -3.55 -2.56
N SER A 187 18.36 -3.04 -3.57
CA SER A 187 18.61 -1.59 -3.73
C SER A 187 17.32 -0.81 -3.93
N ASP A 188 16.37 -1.33 -4.72
CA ASP A 188 15.09 -0.68 -4.98
C ASP A 188 14.25 -0.55 -3.71
N LEU A 189 14.29 -1.57 -2.85
CA LEU A 189 13.68 -1.55 -1.52
C LEU A 189 14.45 -0.67 -0.51
N GLY A 190 15.56 -0.06 -0.92
CA GLY A 190 16.39 0.84 -0.13
C GLY A 190 17.37 0.12 0.81
N PHE A 191 17.71 -1.14 0.54
CA PHE A 191 18.77 -1.89 1.20
C PHE A 191 20.07 -1.88 0.40
N GLU A 192 21.17 -2.28 1.04
CA GLU A 192 22.48 -2.44 0.44
C GLU A 192 23.00 -3.84 0.76
N VAL A 193 23.39 -4.58 -0.27
CA VAL A 193 24.00 -5.90 -0.13
C VAL A 193 25.51 -5.73 0.10
N LYS A 194 25.99 -6.12 1.29
CA LYS A 194 27.41 -6.07 1.68
C LYS A 194 28.18 -7.32 1.30
N GLU A 195 27.52 -8.47 1.28
CA GLU A 195 28.10 -9.77 0.92
C GLU A 195 27.05 -10.60 0.17
N GLY A 196 27.49 -11.34 -0.86
CA GLY A 196 26.65 -12.25 -1.64
C GLY A 196 25.97 -11.65 -2.88
N ASN A 197 25.35 -12.50 -3.70
CA ASN A 197 24.75 -12.13 -4.99
C ASN A 197 23.31 -12.64 -5.17
N SER A 198 22.58 -12.83 -4.07
CA SER A 198 21.22 -13.39 -4.06
C SER A 198 21.09 -14.76 -4.72
N LYS A 199 22.17 -15.57 -4.72
CA LYS A 199 22.15 -16.94 -5.25
C LYS A 199 21.97 -17.97 -4.14
N LYS A 200 21.38 -19.11 -4.50
CA LYS A 200 21.21 -20.24 -3.57
C LYS A 200 22.58 -20.71 -3.06
N GLY A 201 22.75 -20.74 -1.75
CA GLY A 201 23.99 -21.14 -1.09
C GLY A 201 24.95 -19.97 -0.78
N ASP A 202 24.65 -18.77 -1.27
CA ASP A 202 25.43 -17.57 -0.90
C ASP A 202 25.21 -17.23 0.57
N LYS A 203 26.28 -16.82 1.25
CA LYS A 203 26.18 -16.09 2.50
C LYS A 203 25.85 -14.64 2.17
N MET A 204 24.66 -14.21 2.56
CA MET A 204 24.19 -12.85 2.33
C MET A 204 24.39 -12.00 3.59
N ILE A 205 24.95 -10.79 3.42
CA ILE A 205 24.90 -9.74 4.44
C ILE A 205 24.22 -8.54 3.81
N ILE A 206 23.09 -8.12 4.38
CA ILE A 206 22.27 -7.04 3.86
C ILE A 206 22.07 -6.02 4.97
N GLU A 207 22.23 -4.75 4.65
CA GLU A 207 21.93 -3.66 5.58
C GLU A 207 20.97 -2.66 4.95
N ARG A 208 20.25 -1.92 5.78
CA ARG A 208 19.53 -0.73 5.31
C ARG A 208 20.37 0.51 5.64
N PRO A 209 20.87 1.32 4.69
CA PRO A 209 21.68 2.49 5.01
C PRO A 209 20.94 3.53 5.86
N LYS A 210 21.66 4.28 6.72
CA LYS A 210 21.03 5.32 7.57
C LYS A 210 20.35 6.41 6.74
N GLN A 211 20.91 6.77 5.57
CA GLN A 211 20.29 7.79 4.69
C GLN A 211 18.91 7.40 4.16
N ASN A 212 18.59 6.10 4.10
CA ASN A 212 17.29 5.58 3.63
C ASN A 212 16.24 5.52 4.76
N SER A 213 16.62 6.00 5.95
CA SER A 213 15.78 6.17 7.13
C SER A 213 16.20 7.45 7.88
N PRO A 214 15.99 8.65 7.29
CA PRO A 214 16.60 9.90 7.75
C PRO A 214 15.91 10.56 8.96
N LEU A 215 14.93 9.90 9.60
CA LEU A 215 14.20 10.48 10.71
C LEU A 215 15.10 10.71 11.93
N MET A 216 15.05 11.90 12.54
CA MET A 216 15.68 12.15 13.86
C MET A 216 15.21 11.15 14.92
N GLN A 217 13.99 10.64 14.78
CA GLN A 217 13.44 9.57 15.61
C GLN A 217 14.27 8.27 15.53
N ASN A 218 14.96 7.98 14.43
CA ASN A 218 15.86 6.82 14.37
C ASN A 218 16.98 6.92 15.38
N GLU A 219 17.55 8.10 15.61
CA GLU A 219 18.57 8.30 16.63
C GLU A 219 18.00 8.06 18.04
N LEU A 220 16.76 8.51 18.28
CA LEU A 220 16.05 8.28 19.55
C LEU A 220 15.75 6.79 19.80
N PHE A 221 15.50 6.01 18.74
CA PHE A 221 15.15 4.59 18.81
C PHE A 221 16.35 3.65 18.60
N GLU A 222 17.51 4.16 18.15
CA GLU A 222 18.73 3.37 17.91
C GLU A 222 19.23 2.69 19.19
N ASN A 223 19.05 3.32 20.36
CA ASN A 223 19.47 2.76 21.64
C ASN A 223 18.33 2.12 22.47
N LYS A 224 17.06 2.27 22.05
CA LYS A 224 15.94 1.59 22.71
C LYS A 224 15.95 0.10 22.36
N LYS A 225 15.98 -0.74 23.38
CA LYS A 225 15.87 -2.20 23.26
C LYS A 225 14.41 -2.65 23.12
N ASP A 226 13.49 -1.89 23.69
CA ASP A 226 12.07 -2.29 23.81
C ASP A 226 11.21 -1.80 22.62
N LEU A 227 11.81 -1.54 21.46
CA LEU A 227 11.07 -1.09 20.29
C LEU A 227 10.15 -2.18 19.72
N ILE A 228 10.57 -3.45 19.86
CA ILE A 228 9.82 -4.63 19.45
C ILE A 228 9.95 -5.65 20.57
N SER A 229 8.82 -6.13 21.07
CA SER A 229 8.74 -7.16 22.11
C SER A 229 7.94 -8.34 21.60
N PHE A 230 8.36 -9.54 21.97
CA PHE A 230 7.67 -10.79 21.64
C PHE A 230 7.26 -11.47 22.93
N GLU A 231 6.01 -11.87 23.01
CA GLU A 231 5.42 -12.54 24.17
C GLU A 231 4.60 -13.73 23.68
N VAL A 232 4.67 -14.84 24.41
CA VAL A 232 3.92 -16.05 24.10
C VAL A 232 3.02 -16.37 25.28
N PHE A 233 1.74 -16.57 25.00
CA PHE A 233 0.73 -16.86 26.01
C PHE A 233 0.17 -18.26 25.80
N ASN A 234 -0.18 -18.92 26.91
CA ASN A 234 -0.76 -20.27 26.86
C ASN A 234 -2.23 -20.27 26.42
N ASN A 235 -2.91 -19.13 26.56
CA ASN A 235 -4.31 -18.99 26.19
C ASN A 235 -4.66 -17.54 25.83
N TYR A 236 -5.77 -17.39 25.11
CA TYR A 236 -6.30 -16.09 24.67
C TYR A 236 -6.63 -15.12 25.81
N ASN A 237 -7.02 -15.61 27.00
CA ASN A 237 -7.43 -14.71 28.07
C ASN A 237 -6.21 -14.00 28.68
N ASP A 238 -5.10 -14.73 28.85
CA ASP A 238 -3.84 -14.17 29.35
C ASP A 238 -3.28 -13.14 28.37
N GLU A 239 -3.33 -13.43 27.06
CA GLU A 239 -2.92 -12.50 26.00
C GLU A 239 -3.79 -11.24 26.00
N CYS A 240 -5.11 -11.38 25.99
CA CYS A 240 -6.03 -10.24 26.03
C CYS A 240 -5.84 -9.39 27.29
N HIS A 241 -5.58 -10.02 28.43
CA HIS A 241 -5.31 -9.31 29.68
C HIS A 241 -4.01 -8.51 29.60
N TYR A 242 -2.93 -9.13 29.11
CA TYR A 242 -1.64 -8.47 28.92
C TYR A 242 -1.75 -7.27 27.97
N ILE A 243 -2.43 -7.43 26.83
CA ILE A 243 -2.61 -6.35 25.86
C ILE A 243 -3.46 -5.22 26.46
N ALA A 244 -4.55 -5.55 27.17
CA ALA A 244 -5.35 -4.53 27.84
C ALA A 244 -4.55 -3.75 28.89
N GLU A 245 -3.68 -4.42 29.66
CA GLU A 245 -2.78 -3.77 30.62
C GLU A 245 -1.77 -2.84 29.93
N LYS A 246 -1.19 -3.26 28.80
CA LYS A 246 -0.26 -2.44 28.00
C LYS A 246 -0.94 -1.20 27.44
N ILE A 247 -2.08 -1.37 26.80
CA ILE A 247 -2.88 -0.26 26.27
C ILE A 247 -3.22 0.71 27.41
N PHE A 248 -3.65 0.20 28.57
CA PHE A 248 -3.94 1.06 29.72
C PHE A 248 -2.72 1.83 30.22
N LYS A 249 -1.55 1.19 30.27
CA LYS A 249 -0.30 1.85 30.66
C LYS A 249 0.10 2.95 29.66
N ASP A 250 -0.09 2.68 28.37
CA ASP A 250 0.20 3.63 27.29
C ASP A 250 -0.78 4.82 27.32
N LEU A 251 -2.07 4.58 27.55
CA LEU A 251 -3.08 5.63 27.73
C LEU A 251 -2.90 6.45 29.01
N LYS A 252 -2.25 5.89 30.04
CA LYS A 252 -1.83 6.65 31.23
C LYS A 252 -0.60 7.50 30.99
N SER A 253 0.17 7.19 29.95
CA SER A 253 1.25 8.04 29.45
C SER A 253 0.68 9.08 28.48
N ASP A 254 1.53 9.78 27.74
CA ASP A 254 1.12 10.85 26.83
C ASP A 254 0.55 10.36 25.47
N LEU A 255 0.09 9.10 25.38
CA LEU A 255 -0.47 8.53 24.13
C LEU A 255 -2.00 8.62 24.11
N LEU A 256 -2.55 8.97 22.93
CA LEU A 256 -3.99 9.02 22.71
C LEU A 256 -4.52 7.65 22.26
N PRO A 257 -5.82 7.35 22.46
CA PRO A 257 -6.45 6.14 21.95
C PRO A 257 -6.28 5.94 20.43
N GLU A 258 -6.21 7.03 19.67
CA GLU A 258 -6.01 7.04 18.21
C GLU A 258 -4.56 6.72 17.78
N ASP A 259 -3.60 6.76 18.70
CA ASP A 259 -2.21 6.39 18.45
C ASP A 259 -1.97 4.87 18.56
N ILE A 260 -2.96 4.11 19.07
CA ILE A 260 -2.84 2.68 19.35
C ILE A 260 -3.66 1.88 18.35
N LEU A 261 -3.00 0.91 17.70
CA LEU A 261 -3.61 -0.02 16.77
C LEU A 261 -3.37 -1.46 17.22
N VAL A 262 -4.46 -2.25 17.31
CA VAL A 262 -4.40 -3.69 17.57
C VAL A 262 -4.84 -4.43 16.30
N ILE A 263 -4.00 -5.36 15.84
CA ILE A 263 -4.22 -6.18 14.64
C ILE A 263 -4.26 -7.64 15.06
N SER A 264 -5.29 -8.36 14.61
CA SER A 264 -5.37 -9.83 14.74
C SER A 264 -4.99 -10.45 13.40
N LEU A 265 -4.13 -11.48 13.40
CA LEU A 265 -3.78 -12.22 12.18
C LEU A 265 -4.73 -13.39 11.88
N ASP A 266 -5.61 -13.75 12.82
CA ASP A 266 -6.64 -14.78 12.63
C ASP A 266 -8.00 -14.14 12.38
N ASP A 267 -8.38 -14.01 11.10
CA ASP A 267 -9.66 -13.43 10.68
C ASP A 267 -10.89 -14.12 11.29
N PHE A 268 -10.82 -15.44 11.49
CA PHE A 268 -11.94 -16.22 12.01
C PHE A 268 -12.15 -15.95 13.51
N ALA A 269 -11.04 -15.87 14.27
CA ALA A 269 -11.09 -15.64 15.70
C ALA A 269 -11.12 -14.14 16.07
N ALA A 270 -10.74 -13.23 15.16
CA ALA A 270 -10.56 -11.80 15.42
C ALA A 270 -11.79 -11.16 16.10
N ARG A 271 -13.00 -11.49 15.66
CA ARG A 271 -14.22 -10.97 16.29
C ARG A 271 -14.30 -11.35 17.77
N ASN A 272 -14.09 -12.62 18.10
CA ASN A 272 -14.13 -13.09 19.48
C ASN A 272 -12.97 -12.51 20.30
N TYR A 273 -11.81 -12.37 19.69
CA TYR A 273 -10.63 -11.76 20.28
C TYR A 273 -10.88 -10.29 20.68
N PHE A 274 -11.43 -9.48 19.76
CA PHE A 274 -11.75 -8.08 20.02
C PHE A 274 -12.89 -7.89 21.02
N GLU A 275 -13.91 -8.75 21.03
CA GLU A 275 -14.96 -8.70 22.07
C GLU A 275 -14.40 -9.00 23.46
N LYS A 276 -13.45 -9.94 23.58
CA LYS A 276 -12.75 -10.21 24.84
C LYS A 276 -11.86 -9.05 25.28
N LEU A 277 -11.12 -8.43 24.36
CA LEU A 277 -10.35 -7.23 24.64
C LEU A 277 -11.25 -6.10 25.15
N LYS A 278 -12.35 -5.81 24.45
CA LYS A 278 -13.35 -4.82 24.89
C LYS A 278 -13.95 -5.09 26.27
N THR A 279 -14.02 -6.35 26.70
CA THR A 279 -14.50 -6.68 28.06
C THR A 279 -13.40 -6.51 29.12
N SER A 280 -12.14 -6.72 28.73
CA SER A 280 -10.98 -6.62 29.62
C SER A 280 -10.50 -5.18 29.83
N LEU A 281 -10.61 -4.33 28.80
CA LEU A 281 -10.23 -2.91 28.81
C LEU A 281 -10.98 -2.06 29.87
N PRO A 282 -12.32 -2.15 30.03
CA PRO A 282 -13.09 -1.43 31.05
C PRO A 282 -12.66 -1.69 32.48
N ILE A 283 -12.15 -2.90 32.77
CA ILE A 283 -11.64 -3.27 34.11
C ILE A 283 -10.47 -2.35 34.51
N PHE A 284 -9.71 -1.86 33.53
CA PHE A 284 -8.61 -0.91 33.74
C PHE A 284 -9.02 0.56 33.49
N LEU A 285 -9.84 0.82 32.47
CA LEU A 285 -10.28 2.16 32.04
C LEU A 285 -11.26 2.85 33.00
N ALA A 286 -11.85 2.15 33.98
CA ALA A 286 -12.71 2.75 35.02
C ALA A 286 -12.02 3.86 35.85
N SER A 287 -10.73 4.09 35.64
CA SER A 287 -9.92 5.15 36.27
C SER A 287 -9.62 6.36 35.37
N LEU A 288 -10.02 6.37 34.09
CA LEU A 288 -9.74 7.45 33.12
C LEU A 288 -11.04 8.15 32.70
N LYS A 289 -11.04 9.50 32.72
CA LYS A 289 -12.25 10.34 32.54
C LYS A 289 -12.65 10.59 31.08
N GLU A 290 -11.83 10.22 30.11
CA GLU A 290 -12.13 10.40 28.67
C GLU A 290 -11.77 9.13 27.91
N VAL A 291 -12.77 8.48 27.30
CA VAL A 291 -12.57 7.29 26.48
C VAL A 291 -12.78 7.69 25.03
N GLY A 292 -11.69 7.99 24.33
CA GLY A 292 -11.67 8.02 22.87
C GLY A 292 -11.76 6.60 22.29
N SER A 293 -12.16 6.49 21.02
CA SER A 293 -12.29 5.21 20.33
C SER A 293 -10.93 4.65 19.94
N ILE A 294 -10.58 3.43 20.39
CA ILE A 294 -9.44 2.67 19.89
C ILE A 294 -9.84 1.97 18.58
N LEU A 295 -8.96 1.99 17.57
CA LEU A 295 -9.19 1.30 16.31
C LEU A 295 -8.76 -0.17 16.42
N PHE A 296 -9.68 -1.09 16.15
CA PHE A 296 -9.41 -2.52 16.01
C PHE A 296 -9.52 -2.88 14.54
N LEU A 297 -8.44 -3.39 13.95
CA LEU A 297 -8.45 -3.90 12.57
C LEU A 297 -8.47 -5.43 12.60
N MET A 298 -9.50 -5.99 11.93
CA MET A 298 -9.54 -7.39 11.53
C MET A 298 -8.69 -7.56 10.30
#